data_AF-A0A966NBD8-F1
#
_entry.id   AF-A0A966NBD8-F1
#
_cell.length_a   1.000
_cell.length_b   1.000
_cell.length_c   1.000
_cell.angle_alpha   90.00
_cell.angle_beta   90.00
_cell.angle_gamma   90.00
#
_symmetry.space_group_name_H-M   'P 1'
#
loop_
_entity.id
_entity.type
_entity.pdbx_description
1 polymer ?
#
loop_
_entity_poly.entity_id
_entity_poly.type
_entity_poly.pdbx_seq_one_letter_code
_entity_poly.pdbx_strand_id
1 'polypeptide(L)'
;MAGLLDYLEGIGETGATLGTGLLSGVVGAPYGLFKGITSGYYGSPEAVRIAQEEAKKFMERNTYVPRGKVAKEALGKAAQLMEQSKLPPVLPEAAVLGSIPRQAYLAQAERRGMELERAMEPVVRRTLERGGAGADILKGLAQGSKSNVYLPNTPSNRNPLVGTRYETEQLPGIVARRPVNYDELLGGSIMTYPTDMLSRNTLVTSVSDIPLGNNAFVTPGGLMYMMDENNIARKIGYASNQGAATAQNNRALKAIEENKKMGGTGRIFMAPHTMPPGGENFSTGPTLGLLSLIDATNPDPSLLNSISDQMRAATVKGVKGKYKDFVGLNDPMAREQLLTGEGLKAGSAGDLRKVFVDKMSNVAAEKGLGFNYPDLQRAMFDPNVMNRPSFWMGDAIYEALPNLGISPGTHGAYGYDMPGIFFGNTRGAPINEFMQPVYNKILPTQMNKPGSGYKSASLEDLFSQIQMPGDIPAGRTYADPNQLTRGKLSTAGEGISMFMDEAQIKRLKKLLGEE
;
A
#
# COMPACT_ATOMS: atom_id res chain seq x y z
N MET A 1 47.32 31.74 -4.21
CA MET A 1 46.48 30.85 -3.39
C MET A 1 45.04 31.24 -3.64
N ALA A 2 44.15 30.28 -3.94
CA ALA A 2 42.73 30.56 -4.14
C ALA A 2 42.08 30.91 -2.79
N GLY A 3 41.24 31.93 -2.76
CA GLY A 3 40.51 32.34 -1.57
C GLY A 3 39.28 31.47 -1.31
N LEU A 4 38.67 31.61 -0.12
CA LEU A 4 37.44 30.91 0.26
C LEU A 4 36.28 31.19 -0.72
N LEU A 5 36.22 32.41 -1.28
CA LEU A 5 35.21 32.80 -2.27
C LEU A 5 35.42 32.10 -3.62
N ASP A 6 36.67 31.96 -4.09
CA ASP A 6 37.00 31.22 -5.32
C ASP A 6 36.61 29.74 -5.22
N TYR A 7 36.63 29.20 -4.00
CA TYR A 7 36.24 27.81 -3.72
C TYR A 7 34.72 27.62 -3.73
N LEU A 8 33.96 28.56 -3.15
CA LEU A 8 32.50 28.54 -3.16
C LEU A 8 31.94 28.78 -4.57
N GLU A 9 32.52 29.71 -5.32
CA GLU A 9 32.19 29.95 -6.73
C GLU A 9 32.55 28.71 -7.57
N GLY A 10 33.70 28.10 -7.29
CA GLY A 10 34.13 26.85 -7.94
C GLY A 10 33.15 25.69 -7.73
N ILE A 11 32.64 25.49 -6.51
CA ILE A 11 31.63 24.46 -6.21
C ILE A 11 30.31 24.77 -6.93
N GLY A 12 29.87 26.03 -6.93
CA GLY A 12 28.65 26.45 -7.61
C GLY A 12 28.72 26.20 -9.12
N GLU A 13 29.83 26.55 -9.76
CA GLU A 13 30.05 26.31 -11.19
C GLU A 13 30.14 24.82 -11.53
N THR A 14 30.83 24.00 -10.71
CA THR A 14 30.88 22.55 -10.91
C THR A 14 29.50 21.91 -10.78
N GLY A 15 28.71 22.33 -9.79
CA GLY A 15 27.32 21.88 -9.62
C GLY A 15 26.44 22.28 -10.81
N ALA A 16 26.58 23.51 -11.30
CA ALA A 16 25.87 23.98 -12.49
C ALA A 16 26.27 23.20 -13.75
N THR A 17 27.57 22.92 -13.96
CA THR A 17 28.04 22.11 -15.10
C THR A 17 27.54 20.68 -15.05
N LEU A 18 27.59 20.02 -13.89
CA LEU A 18 27.11 18.64 -13.73
C LEU A 18 25.58 18.56 -13.85
N GLY A 19 24.86 19.49 -13.21
CA GLY A 19 23.39 19.56 -13.28
C GLY A 19 22.87 19.85 -14.68
N THR A 20 23.44 20.86 -15.36
CA THR A 20 23.08 21.17 -16.75
C THR A 20 23.56 20.10 -17.72
N GLY A 21 24.69 19.43 -17.46
CA GLY A 21 25.17 18.31 -18.26
C GLY A 21 24.27 17.08 -18.16
N LEU A 22 23.78 16.75 -16.96
CA LEU A 22 22.79 15.68 -16.75
C LEU A 22 21.46 16.00 -17.44
N LEU A 23 20.91 17.20 -17.21
CA LEU A 23 19.67 17.64 -17.85
C LEU A 23 19.81 17.71 -19.38
N SER A 24 20.95 18.20 -19.88
CA SER A 24 21.24 18.26 -21.31
C SER A 24 21.48 16.87 -21.91
N GLY A 25 21.98 15.90 -21.16
CA GLY A 25 22.08 14.51 -21.59
C GLY A 25 20.71 13.84 -21.72
N VAL A 26 19.82 14.06 -20.73
CA VAL A 26 18.44 13.55 -20.71
C VAL A 26 17.61 14.13 -21.86
N VAL A 27 17.78 15.41 -22.19
CA VAL A 27 16.99 16.10 -23.23
C VAL A 27 17.68 16.06 -24.61
N GLY A 28 19.00 16.03 -24.65
CA GLY A 28 19.81 16.07 -25.87
C GLY A 28 19.69 14.83 -26.73
N ALA A 29 19.63 13.64 -26.11
CA ALA A 29 19.42 12.40 -26.86
C ALA A 29 18.04 12.35 -27.56
N PRO A 30 16.91 12.68 -26.89
CA PRO A 30 15.62 12.87 -27.54
C PRO A 30 15.61 13.96 -28.62
N TYR A 31 16.28 15.09 -28.41
CA TYR A 31 16.36 16.19 -29.37
C TYR A 31 17.12 15.80 -30.64
N GLY A 32 18.28 15.15 -30.50
CA GLY A 32 19.05 14.63 -31.62
C GLY A 32 18.24 13.59 -32.42
N LEU A 33 17.58 12.66 -31.73
CA LEU A 33 16.71 11.67 -32.37
C LEU A 33 15.58 12.34 -33.17
N PHE A 34 14.91 13.36 -32.60
CA PHE A 34 13.90 14.15 -33.30
C PHE A 34 14.45 14.81 -34.57
N LYS A 35 15.66 15.37 -34.53
CA LYS A 35 16.32 15.96 -35.70
C LYS A 35 16.73 14.93 -36.74
N GLY A 36 17.16 13.73 -36.32
CA GLY A 36 17.40 12.61 -37.23
C GLY A 36 16.13 12.17 -37.97
N ILE A 37 15.01 12.06 -37.26
CA ILE A 37 13.70 11.69 -37.83
C ILE A 37 13.18 12.76 -38.80
N THR A 38 13.35 14.04 -38.46
CA THR A 38 12.84 15.18 -39.27
C THR A 38 13.81 15.64 -40.35
N SER A 39 14.96 15.00 -40.52
CA SER A 39 16.00 15.37 -41.48
C SER A 39 15.67 15.05 -42.95
N GLY A 40 14.62 14.28 -43.22
CA GLY A 40 14.31 13.75 -44.55
C GLY A 40 15.11 12.49 -44.94
N TYR A 41 16.05 12.05 -44.09
CA TYR A 41 16.89 10.86 -44.30
C TYR A 41 16.49 9.68 -43.40
N TYR A 42 15.25 9.67 -42.88
CA TYR A 42 14.79 8.68 -41.90
C TYR A 42 15.01 7.23 -42.39
N GLY A 43 15.57 6.38 -41.52
CA GLY A 43 15.89 4.99 -41.82
C GLY A 43 17.25 4.76 -42.50
N SER A 44 18.07 5.79 -42.71
CA SER A 44 19.42 5.68 -43.26
C SER A 44 20.52 5.89 -42.20
N PRO A 45 21.77 5.42 -42.45
CA PRO A 45 22.93 5.74 -41.63
C PRO A 45 23.15 7.26 -41.47
N GLU A 46 22.85 8.05 -42.51
CA GLU A 46 22.91 9.51 -42.47
C GLU A 46 21.99 10.13 -41.41
N ALA A 47 20.78 9.61 -41.19
CA ALA A 47 19.90 10.10 -40.13
C ALA A 47 20.45 9.82 -38.73
N VAL A 48 21.17 8.71 -38.54
CA VAL A 48 21.85 8.39 -37.27
C VAL A 48 22.98 9.37 -37.01
N ARG A 49 23.77 9.70 -38.04
CA ARG A 49 24.84 10.69 -37.95
C ARG A 49 24.31 12.07 -37.60
N ILE A 50 23.22 12.50 -38.25
CA ILE A 50 22.54 13.78 -37.96
C ILE A 50 22.00 13.79 -36.52
N ALA A 51 21.41 12.68 -36.06
CA ALA A 51 20.91 12.60 -34.69
C ALA A 51 22.01 12.72 -33.64
N GLN A 52 23.14 12.03 -33.84
CA GLN A 52 24.30 12.10 -32.95
C GLN A 52 24.95 13.49 -32.96
N GLU A 53 25.10 14.11 -34.13
CA GLU A 53 25.67 15.46 -34.24
C GLU A 53 24.76 16.51 -33.58
N GLU A 54 23.44 16.43 -33.76
CA GLU A 54 22.52 17.40 -33.16
C GLU A 54 22.32 17.18 -31.66
N ALA A 55 22.34 15.93 -31.17
CA ALA A 55 22.40 15.64 -29.74
C ALA A 55 23.68 16.22 -29.12
N LYS A 56 24.83 16.00 -29.76
CA LYS A 56 26.13 16.52 -29.32
C LYS A 56 26.13 18.06 -29.29
N LYS A 57 25.70 18.72 -30.36
CA LYS A 57 25.58 20.20 -30.41
C LYS A 57 24.62 20.72 -29.34
N PHE A 58 23.51 20.03 -29.10
CA PHE A 58 22.56 20.40 -28.06
C PHE A 58 23.19 20.31 -26.67
N MET A 59 23.90 19.22 -26.38
CA MET A 59 24.62 19.04 -25.12
C MET A 59 25.72 20.09 -24.95
N GLU A 60 26.51 20.36 -25.98
CA GLU A 60 27.59 21.34 -25.96
C GLU A 60 27.07 22.78 -25.74
N ARG A 61 25.91 23.14 -26.30
CA ARG A 61 25.31 24.48 -26.12
C ARG A 61 24.62 24.68 -24.77
N ASN A 62 24.04 23.62 -24.21
CA ASN A 62 23.20 23.72 -23.01
C ASN A 62 23.91 23.25 -21.73
N THR A 63 25.11 22.69 -21.84
CA THR A 63 25.95 22.40 -20.67
C THR A 63 26.74 23.64 -20.28
N TYR A 64 26.61 24.07 -19.03
CA TYR A 64 27.37 25.19 -18.48
C TYR A 64 28.87 24.86 -18.50
N VAL A 65 29.69 25.70 -19.13
CA VAL A 65 31.15 25.57 -19.12
C VAL A 65 31.71 26.42 -17.98
N PRO A 66 32.41 25.83 -17.00
CA PRO A 66 32.89 26.59 -15.85
C PRO A 66 34.02 27.52 -16.26
N ARG A 67 34.06 28.70 -15.64
CA ARG A 67 35.03 29.75 -15.95
C ARG A 67 36.17 29.74 -14.93
N GLY A 68 35.87 29.38 -13.68
CA GLY A 68 36.80 29.34 -12.56
C GLY A 68 37.82 28.20 -12.64
N LYS A 69 39.05 28.48 -12.20
CA LYS A 69 40.17 27.52 -12.19
C LYS A 69 39.88 26.32 -11.26
N VAL A 70 39.26 26.59 -10.11
CA VAL A 70 38.88 25.57 -9.12
C VAL A 70 37.83 24.60 -9.69
N ALA A 71 36.81 25.12 -10.39
CA ALA A 71 35.77 24.30 -11.02
C ALA A 71 36.32 23.40 -12.13
N LYS A 72 37.24 23.92 -12.96
CA LYS A 72 37.93 23.14 -14.00
C LYS A 72 38.79 22.02 -13.41
N GLU A 73 39.50 22.30 -12.31
CA GLU A 73 40.28 21.28 -11.59
C GLU A 73 39.38 20.24 -10.91
N ALA A 74 38.25 20.65 -10.33
CA ALA A 74 37.28 19.75 -9.72
C ALA A 74 36.62 18.80 -10.74
N LEU A 75 36.21 19.33 -11.90
CA LEU A 75 35.70 18.50 -13.00
C LEU A 75 36.77 17.57 -13.57
N GLY A 76 38.01 18.02 -13.69
CA GLY A 76 39.13 17.17 -14.12
C GLY A 76 39.36 15.98 -13.17
N LYS A 77 39.24 16.21 -11.86
CA LYS A 77 39.31 15.14 -10.84
C LYS A 77 38.10 14.21 -10.89
N ALA A 78 36.90 14.74 -11.11
CA ALA A 78 35.70 13.92 -11.28
C ALA A 78 35.79 13.03 -12.53
N ALA A 79 36.31 13.56 -13.64
CA ALA A 79 36.56 12.79 -14.86
C ALA A 79 37.59 11.68 -14.64
N GLN A 80 38.70 11.96 -13.95
CA GLN A 80 39.69 10.93 -13.58
C GLN A 80 39.10 9.85 -12.65
N LEU A 81 38.23 10.22 -11.70
CA LEU A 81 37.54 9.26 -10.83
C LEU A 81 36.59 8.35 -11.62
N MET A 82 35.88 8.90 -12.61
CA MET A 82 35.02 8.10 -13.49
C MET A 82 35.84 7.17 -14.40
N GLU A 83 36.96 7.64 -14.94
CA GLU A 83 37.87 6.82 -15.76
C GLU A 83 38.50 5.68 -14.94
N GLN A 84 38.86 5.93 -13.68
CA GLN A 84 39.38 4.92 -12.75
C GLN A 84 38.33 3.88 -12.33
N SER A 85 37.04 4.23 -12.39
CA SER A 85 35.96 3.33 -11.97
C SER A 85 35.63 2.22 -12.97
N LYS A 86 36.22 2.23 -14.19
CA LYS A 86 35.99 1.24 -15.27
C LYS A 86 34.51 0.90 -15.47
N LEU A 87 33.62 1.88 -15.32
CA LEU A 87 32.20 1.68 -15.60
C LEU A 87 32.04 1.37 -17.10
N PRO A 88 31.29 0.32 -17.48
CA PRO A 88 31.08 -0.01 -18.87
C PRO A 88 30.38 1.15 -19.58
N PRO A 89 30.78 1.50 -20.82
CA PRO A 89 30.07 2.50 -21.60
C PRO A 89 28.67 1.98 -21.89
N VAL A 90 27.66 2.55 -21.23
CA VAL A 90 26.25 2.31 -21.57
C VAL A 90 25.94 3.13 -22.82
N LEU A 91 26.39 2.62 -23.98
CA LEU A 91 25.93 3.12 -25.28
C LEU A 91 24.66 2.35 -25.64
N PRO A 92 23.54 3.02 -25.95
CA PRO A 92 22.37 2.33 -26.46
C PRO A 92 22.68 1.76 -27.84
N GLU A 93 22.66 0.43 -27.95
CA GLU A 93 22.68 -0.28 -29.22
C GLU A 93 21.43 0.11 -30.01
N ALA A 94 21.60 1.03 -30.97
CA ALA A 94 20.53 1.68 -31.72
C ALA A 94 19.80 0.75 -32.73
N ALA A 95 20.05 -0.55 -32.71
CA ALA A 95 19.56 -1.48 -33.73
C ALA A 95 18.12 -1.97 -33.52
N VAL A 96 17.46 -1.68 -32.38
CA VAL A 96 16.12 -2.22 -32.05
C VAL A 96 15.12 -1.13 -31.62
N LEU A 97 15.16 0.05 -32.24
CA LEU A 97 14.24 1.17 -31.93
C LEU A 97 13.20 1.44 -33.02
N GLY A 98 13.09 0.58 -34.04
CA GLY A 98 12.25 0.82 -35.21
C GLY A 98 10.73 0.67 -35.04
N SER A 99 10.20 0.32 -33.87
CA SER A 99 8.76 0.02 -33.73
C SER A 99 8.11 0.33 -32.38
N ILE A 100 8.79 1.04 -31.47
CA ILE A 100 8.30 1.22 -30.10
C ILE A 100 7.48 2.53 -29.97
N PRO A 101 6.22 2.47 -29.49
CA PRO A 101 5.40 3.65 -29.24
C PRO A 101 6.06 4.63 -28.24
N ARG A 102 5.83 5.94 -28.41
CA ARG A 102 6.40 7.03 -27.60
C ARG A 102 6.27 6.83 -26.08
N GLN A 103 5.24 6.12 -25.63
CA GLN A 103 4.98 5.79 -24.21
C GLN A 103 5.85 4.63 -23.69
N ALA A 104 6.15 3.63 -24.52
CA ALA A 104 7.03 2.52 -24.15
C ALA A 104 8.51 2.94 -24.11
N TYR A 105 8.88 4.00 -24.83
CA TYR A 105 10.19 4.63 -24.74
C TYR A 105 10.42 5.34 -23.40
N LEU A 106 9.42 6.05 -22.86
CA LEU A 106 9.49 6.67 -21.53
C LEU A 106 9.63 5.61 -20.43
N ALA A 107 8.81 4.56 -20.47
CA ALA A 107 8.94 3.43 -19.55
C ALA A 107 10.29 2.69 -19.69
N GLN A 108 10.91 2.68 -20.89
CA GLN A 108 12.24 2.09 -21.09
C GLN A 108 13.38 2.99 -20.59
N ALA A 109 13.24 4.30 -20.74
CA ALA A 109 14.16 5.28 -20.17
C ALA A 109 14.10 5.28 -18.63
N GLU A 110 12.89 5.21 -18.06
CA GLU A 110 12.66 5.05 -16.62
C GLU A 110 13.27 3.75 -16.09
N ARG A 111 13.08 2.62 -16.79
CA ARG A 111 13.72 1.32 -16.47
C ARG A 111 15.25 1.43 -16.41
N ARG A 112 15.87 2.02 -17.43
CA ARG A 112 17.33 2.23 -17.48
C ARG A 112 17.82 3.18 -16.38
N GLY A 113 17.02 4.18 -16.00
CA GLY A 113 17.30 5.08 -14.88
C GLY A 113 17.31 4.34 -13.54
N MET A 114 16.30 3.51 -13.27
CA MET A 114 16.23 2.70 -12.04
C MET A 114 17.36 1.66 -11.95
N GLU A 115 17.72 1.01 -13.05
CA GLU A 115 18.85 0.08 -13.11
C GLU A 115 20.18 0.78 -12.79
N LEU A 116 20.38 1.99 -13.33
CA LEU A 116 21.56 2.81 -13.04
C LEU A 116 21.60 3.23 -11.57
N GLU A 117 20.47 3.69 -11.01
CA GLU A 117 20.37 4.03 -9.59
C GLU A 117 20.72 2.84 -8.68
N ARG A 118 20.18 1.65 -8.95
CA ARG A 118 20.51 0.42 -8.21
C ARG A 118 21.97 0.02 -8.33
N ALA A 119 22.55 0.13 -9.52
CA ALA A 119 23.97 -0.16 -9.75
C ALA A 119 24.89 0.83 -9.01
N MET A 120 24.44 2.08 -8.84
CA MET A 120 25.18 3.13 -8.15
C MET A 120 25.01 3.12 -6.62
N GLU A 121 23.97 2.48 -6.08
CA GLU A 121 23.66 2.43 -4.64
C GLU A 121 24.88 2.06 -3.76
N PRO A 122 25.68 1.00 -4.04
CA PRO A 122 26.79 0.62 -3.18
C PRO A 122 27.96 1.62 -3.23
N VAL A 123 28.07 2.36 -4.32
CA VAL A 123 29.11 3.39 -4.52
C VAL A 123 28.70 4.67 -3.81
N VAL A 124 27.45 5.09 -3.98
CA VAL A 124 26.86 6.25 -3.30
C VAL A 124 26.92 6.06 -1.79
N ARG A 125 26.49 4.89 -1.29
CA ARG A 125 26.51 4.59 0.14
C ARG A 125 27.92 4.61 0.74
N ARG A 126 28.90 3.97 0.10
CA ARG A 126 30.31 4.02 0.54
C ARG A 126 30.88 5.43 0.53
N THR A 127 30.46 6.26 -0.42
CA THR A 127 30.90 7.65 -0.54
C THR A 127 30.29 8.52 0.57
N LEU A 128 29.00 8.31 0.88
CA LEU A 128 28.32 8.99 1.99
C LEU A 128 28.88 8.56 3.36
N GLU A 129 29.15 7.27 3.56
CA GLU A 129 29.75 6.73 4.79
C GLU A 129 31.19 7.25 5.02
N ARG A 130 31.96 7.49 3.94
CA ARG A 130 33.32 8.04 4.03
C ARG A 130 33.37 9.54 4.31
N GLY A 131 32.27 10.27 4.07
CA GLY A 131 32.21 11.72 4.26
C GLY A 131 33.09 12.53 3.29
N GLY A 132 33.20 13.84 3.56
CA GLY A 132 34.00 14.78 2.77
C GLY A 132 33.32 15.28 1.49
N ALA A 133 34.08 15.94 0.62
CA ALA A 133 33.55 16.66 -0.54
C ALA A 133 32.69 15.80 -1.49
N GLY A 134 33.01 14.52 -1.65
CA GLY A 134 32.19 13.59 -2.45
C GLY A 134 30.82 13.32 -1.82
N ALA A 135 30.75 13.22 -0.48
CA ALA A 135 29.49 13.09 0.24
C ALA A 135 28.67 14.39 0.20
N ASP A 136 29.32 15.54 0.26
CA ASP A 136 28.65 16.85 0.21
C ASP A 136 28.08 17.14 -1.20
N ILE A 137 28.81 16.78 -2.25
CA ILE A 137 28.33 16.85 -3.64
C ILE A 137 27.13 15.91 -3.83
N LEU A 138 27.21 14.67 -3.34
CA LEU A 138 26.08 13.72 -3.42
C LEU A 138 24.86 14.20 -2.62
N LYS A 139 25.06 14.79 -1.44
CA LYS A 139 23.96 15.40 -0.67
C LYS A 139 23.34 16.60 -1.39
N GLY A 140 24.16 17.42 -2.07
CA GLY A 140 23.69 18.54 -2.89
C GLY A 140 22.95 18.10 -4.15
N LEU A 141 23.39 17.01 -4.80
CA LEU A 141 22.69 16.39 -5.94
C LEU A 141 21.41 15.66 -5.50
N ALA A 142 21.40 15.12 -4.28
CA ALA A 142 20.25 14.42 -3.71
C ALA A 142 19.13 15.34 -3.21
N GLN A 143 19.41 16.64 -3.04
CA GLN A 143 18.38 17.65 -2.74
C GLN A 143 17.46 17.83 -3.96
N GLY A 144 16.40 17.02 -4.00
CA GLY A 144 15.37 17.03 -5.06
C GLY A 144 15.27 15.75 -5.87
N SER A 145 16.20 14.79 -5.75
CA SER A 145 16.09 13.48 -6.39
C SER A 145 15.42 12.47 -5.44
N LYS A 146 14.28 11.91 -5.84
CA LYS A 146 13.62 10.81 -5.12
C LYS A 146 14.29 9.49 -5.51
N SER A 147 14.97 8.85 -4.55
CA SER A 147 15.60 7.54 -4.76
C SER A 147 14.54 6.44 -4.62
N ASN A 148 14.29 5.68 -5.68
CA ASN A 148 13.36 4.53 -5.73
C ASN A 148 13.92 3.28 -5.02
N VAL A 149 14.51 3.48 -3.83
CA VAL A 149 15.28 2.46 -3.13
C VAL A 149 14.58 2.13 -1.82
N TYR A 150 14.62 0.84 -1.49
CA TYR A 150 14.26 0.33 -0.18
C TYR A 150 15.03 1.09 0.91
N LEU A 151 14.31 1.66 1.87
CA LEU A 151 14.89 2.30 3.03
C LEU A 151 14.92 1.32 4.20
N PRO A 152 16.10 1.01 4.77
CA PRO A 152 16.18 0.20 5.98
C PRO A 152 15.32 0.82 7.10
N ASN A 153 14.42 0.02 7.65
CA ASN A 153 13.55 0.43 8.75
C ASN A 153 13.42 -0.75 9.71
N THR A 154 13.88 -0.56 10.95
CA THR A 154 13.75 -1.56 12.02
C THR A 154 13.10 -0.92 13.24
N PRO A 155 12.50 -1.72 14.16
CA PRO A 155 11.96 -1.17 15.40
C PRO A 155 12.99 -0.38 16.23
N SER A 156 14.26 -0.81 16.19
CA SER A 156 15.38 -0.16 16.87
C SER A 156 15.96 1.05 16.13
N ASN A 157 15.66 1.21 14.84
CA ASN A 157 16.14 2.30 14.00
C ASN A 157 15.08 2.63 12.94
N ARG A 158 14.07 3.40 13.36
CA ARG A 158 12.96 3.77 12.48
C ARG A 158 13.41 4.83 11.48
N ASN A 159 13.08 4.61 10.21
CA ASN A 159 13.27 5.61 9.17
C ASN A 159 12.00 6.47 9.05
N PRO A 160 12.08 7.80 9.26
CA PRO A 160 10.90 8.66 9.22
C PRO A 160 10.25 8.79 7.84
N LEU A 161 10.95 8.40 6.77
CA LEU A 161 10.42 8.42 5.40
C LEU A 161 9.63 7.14 5.05
N VAL A 162 9.75 6.08 5.85
CA VAL A 162 9.04 4.82 5.58
C VAL A 162 7.60 4.94 6.08
N GLY A 163 6.65 4.71 5.19
CA GLY A 163 5.23 4.93 5.40
C GLY A 163 4.75 6.33 5.02
N THR A 164 5.57 7.14 4.35
CA THR A 164 5.20 8.50 3.91
C THR A 164 5.44 8.74 2.42
N ARG A 165 6.02 7.80 1.70
CA ARG A 165 6.39 7.96 0.28
C ARG A 165 5.33 7.31 -0.60
N TYR A 166 4.21 7.97 -0.79
CA TYR A 166 3.16 7.50 -1.68
C TYR A 166 2.31 8.67 -2.17
N GLU A 167 1.64 8.48 -3.29
CA GLU A 167 0.71 9.47 -3.85
C GLU A 167 -0.63 8.78 -4.14
N THR A 168 -1.71 9.43 -3.71
CA THR A 168 -3.07 8.94 -3.86
C THR A 168 -4.04 10.06 -4.23
N GLU A 169 -5.12 9.69 -4.91
CA GLU A 169 -6.22 10.57 -5.27
C GLU A 169 -7.55 9.94 -4.86
N GLN A 170 -8.38 10.66 -4.10
CA GLN A 170 -9.72 10.20 -3.78
C GLN A 170 -10.62 10.41 -5.01
N LEU A 171 -11.10 9.32 -5.61
CA LEU A 171 -12.02 9.38 -6.74
C LEU A 171 -13.44 9.75 -6.26
N PRO A 172 -14.26 10.40 -7.13
CA PRO A 172 -15.64 10.74 -6.81
C PRO A 172 -16.51 9.49 -6.63
N GLY A 173 -17.60 9.62 -5.87
CA GLY A 173 -18.54 8.51 -5.60
C GLY A 173 -18.46 7.96 -4.17
N ILE A 174 -17.70 8.60 -3.29
CA ILE A 174 -17.78 8.37 -1.84
C ILE A 174 -18.51 9.54 -1.21
N VAL A 175 -19.60 9.29 -0.50
CA VAL A 175 -20.33 10.33 0.21
C VAL A 175 -19.48 10.90 1.35
N ALA A 176 -19.64 12.20 1.62
CA ALA A 176 -18.95 12.84 2.73
C ALA A 176 -19.32 12.18 4.07
N ARG A 177 -18.35 12.12 4.98
CA ARG A 177 -18.59 11.67 6.37
C ARG A 177 -19.61 12.60 7.01
N ARG A 178 -20.63 12.04 7.67
CA ARG A 178 -21.69 12.79 8.35
C ARG A 178 -21.87 12.27 9.78
N PRO A 179 -22.04 13.14 10.78
CA PRO A 179 -22.25 12.68 12.15
C PRO A 179 -23.52 11.84 12.26
N VAL A 180 -23.46 10.82 13.12
CA VAL A 180 -24.63 10.04 13.49
C VAL A 180 -25.58 10.90 14.32
N ASN A 181 -26.87 10.88 13.97
CA ASN A 181 -27.92 11.33 14.88
C ASN A 181 -28.22 10.21 15.90
N TYR A 182 -27.67 10.30 17.11
CA TYR A 182 -27.86 9.25 18.11
C TYR A 182 -29.31 9.09 18.56
N ASP A 183 -30.15 10.13 18.45
CA ASP A 183 -31.55 10.03 18.83
C ASP A 183 -32.33 9.11 17.88
N GLU A 184 -31.89 8.99 16.62
CA GLU A 184 -32.42 8.02 15.66
C GLU A 184 -32.02 6.57 15.96
N LEU A 185 -31.06 6.34 16.86
CA LEU A 185 -30.72 4.99 17.34
C LEU A 185 -31.68 4.50 18.42
N LEU A 186 -32.47 5.39 19.05
CA LEU A 186 -33.33 5.06 20.19
C LEU A 186 -34.29 3.89 19.87
N GLY A 187 -34.34 2.92 20.78
CA GLY A 187 -35.13 1.70 20.65
C GLY A 187 -34.57 0.69 19.63
N GLY A 188 -33.51 1.01 18.89
CA GLY A 188 -32.79 0.06 18.05
C GLY A 188 -31.76 -0.76 18.82
N SER A 189 -30.98 -1.57 18.09
CA SER A 189 -29.82 -2.27 18.65
C SER A 189 -28.59 -2.06 17.78
N ILE A 190 -27.42 -1.94 18.39
CA ILE A 190 -26.14 -1.85 17.69
C ILE A 190 -25.36 -3.16 17.80
N MET A 191 -24.70 -3.53 16.70
CA MET A 191 -23.91 -4.75 16.54
C MET A 191 -22.56 -4.43 15.92
N THR A 192 -21.59 -5.33 16.10
CA THR A 192 -20.24 -5.15 15.58
C THR A 192 -19.75 -6.35 14.78
N TYR A 193 -18.82 -6.08 13.86
CA TYR A 193 -18.13 -7.06 13.05
C TYR A 193 -16.74 -6.53 12.64
N PRO A 194 -15.77 -7.40 12.34
CA PRO A 194 -14.43 -6.96 11.95
C PRO A 194 -14.42 -6.45 10.49
N THR A 195 -13.69 -5.36 10.25
CA THR A 195 -13.39 -4.81 8.92
C THR A 195 -11.89 -4.58 8.76
N ASP A 196 -11.39 -4.70 7.53
CA ASP A 196 -10.07 -4.20 7.18
C ASP A 196 -10.04 -2.66 7.14
N MET A 197 -8.83 -2.10 7.16
CA MET A 197 -8.57 -0.65 7.21
C MET A 197 -8.40 -0.03 5.82
N LEU A 198 -8.69 -0.76 4.75
CA LEU A 198 -8.52 -0.24 3.40
C LEU A 198 -9.45 0.95 3.17
N SER A 199 -9.01 1.85 2.30
CA SER A 199 -9.88 2.85 1.70
C SER A 199 -10.69 2.23 0.55
N ARG A 200 -11.69 2.98 0.11
CA ARG A 200 -12.50 2.66 -1.05
C ARG A 200 -12.39 3.79 -2.05
N ASN A 201 -12.25 3.42 -3.32
CA ASN A 201 -12.30 4.37 -4.43
C ASN A 201 -11.17 5.42 -4.34
N THR A 202 -10.02 5.04 -3.77
CA THR A 202 -8.81 5.85 -3.77
C THR A 202 -7.88 5.29 -4.82
N LEU A 203 -7.49 6.11 -5.80
CA LEU A 203 -6.50 5.76 -6.80
C LEU A 203 -5.11 5.89 -6.19
N VAL A 204 -4.33 4.81 -6.20
CA VAL A 204 -2.92 4.83 -5.80
C VAL A 204 -2.07 4.99 -7.05
N THR A 205 -1.29 6.07 -7.12
CA THR A 205 -0.49 6.45 -8.30
C THR A 205 1.01 6.25 -8.07
N SER A 206 1.46 6.26 -6.81
CA SER A 206 2.86 6.04 -6.45
C SER A 206 3.00 5.31 -5.11
N VAL A 207 4.01 4.46 -4.99
CA VAL A 207 4.41 3.78 -3.75
C VAL A 207 5.93 3.75 -3.65
N SER A 208 6.49 4.15 -2.50
CA SER A 208 7.94 4.29 -2.28
C SER A 208 8.63 5.16 -3.35
N ASP A 209 7.95 6.24 -3.76
CA ASP A 209 8.32 7.12 -4.87
C ASP A 209 8.30 6.46 -6.27
N ILE A 210 7.98 5.16 -6.38
CA ILE A 210 7.85 4.46 -7.66
C ILE A 210 6.53 4.88 -8.31
N PRO A 211 6.53 5.54 -9.48
CA PRO A 211 5.31 5.85 -10.21
C PRO A 211 4.71 4.55 -10.78
N LEU A 212 3.42 4.33 -10.57
CA LEU A 212 2.73 3.13 -11.07
C LEU A 212 2.26 3.30 -12.52
N GLY A 213 2.05 4.53 -12.98
CA GLY A 213 1.62 4.82 -14.36
C GLY A 213 0.33 4.06 -14.72
N ASN A 214 0.37 3.30 -15.83
CA ASN A 214 -0.76 2.47 -16.26
C ASN A 214 -1.08 1.29 -15.30
N ASN A 215 -0.21 1.03 -14.33
CA ASN A 215 -0.40 0.01 -13.31
C ASN A 215 -0.99 0.60 -12.02
N ALA A 216 -1.39 1.88 -12.00
CA ALA A 216 -2.14 2.45 -10.89
C ALA A 216 -3.41 1.63 -10.59
N PHE A 217 -3.80 1.56 -9.33
CA PHE A 217 -4.93 0.73 -8.90
C PHE A 217 -5.84 1.46 -7.93
N VAL A 218 -7.10 1.04 -7.88
CA VAL A 218 -8.12 1.65 -7.01
C VAL A 218 -8.35 0.75 -5.81
N THR A 219 -8.35 1.35 -4.62
CA THR A 219 -8.56 0.63 -3.36
C THR A 219 -9.99 0.10 -3.24
N PRO A 220 -10.16 -1.18 -2.83
CA PRO A 220 -11.42 -1.86 -3.06
C PRO A 220 -12.46 -1.74 -1.93
N GLY A 221 -12.14 -1.29 -0.71
CA GLY A 221 -12.99 -1.62 0.44
C GLY A 221 -12.76 -0.87 1.74
N GLY A 222 -12.73 -1.65 2.83
CA GLY A 222 -12.78 -1.20 4.22
C GLY A 222 -14.04 -0.39 4.58
N LEU A 223 -13.89 0.50 5.55
CA LEU A 223 -15.02 1.24 6.16
C LEU A 223 -15.77 2.14 5.17
N MET A 224 -15.09 2.61 4.13
CA MET A 224 -15.67 3.46 3.11
C MET A 224 -16.56 2.70 2.13
N TYR A 225 -16.57 1.36 2.16
CA TYR A 225 -17.39 0.56 1.25
C TYR A 225 -18.89 0.87 1.38
N MET A 226 -19.38 1.10 2.60
CA MET A 226 -20.78 1.49 2.84
C MET A 226 -21.09 2.93 2.41
N MET A 227 -20.05 3.74 2.19
CA MET A 227 -20.15 5.15 1.82
C MET A 227 -20.09 5.35 0.29
N ASP A 228 -19.88 4.28 -0.47
CA ASP A 228 -19.91 4.30 -1.94
C ASP A 228 -21.34 4.58 -2.41
N GLU A 229 -21.52 5.63 -3.21
CA GLU A 229 -22.82 6.10 -3.71
C GLU A 229 -23.58 5.00 -4.47
N ASN A 230 -22.86 4.16 -5.21
CA ASN A 230 -23.47 3.03 -5.92
C ASN A 230 -23.98 1.97 -4.95
N ASN A 231 -23.24 1.71 -3.87
CA ASN A 231 -23.65 0.78 -2.83
C ASN A 231 -24.86 1.32 -2.06
N ILE A 232 -24.87 2.62 -1.73
CA ILE A 232 -26.01 3.28 -1.07
C ILE A 232 -27.27 3.16 -1.95
N ALA A 233 -27.17 3.48 -3.24
CA ALA A 233 -28.29 3.40 -4.19
C ALA A 233 -28.85 1.96 -4.30
N ARG A 234 -27.98 0.96 -4.16
CA ARG A 234 -28.33 -0.48 -4.20
C ARG A 234 -28.68 -1.07 -2.83
N LYS A 235 -28.69 -0.25 -1.76
CA LYS A 235 -28.90 -0.70 -0.38
C LYS A 235 -27.90 -1.78 0.06
N ILE A 236 -26.64 -1.60 -0.30
CA ILE A 236 -25.52 -2.45 0.11
C ILE A 236 -24.80 -1.76 1.28
N GLY A 237 -24.84 -2.40 2.44
CA GLY A 237 -24.16 -1.91 3.65
C GLY A 237 -22.73 -2.42 3.76
N TYR A 238 -22.44 -3.64 3.31
CA TYR A 238 -21.08 -4.20 3.35
C TYR A 238 -20.95 -5.42 2.43
N ALA A 239 -19.76 -6.02 2.33
CA ALA A 239 -19.54 -7.25 1.56
C ALA A 239 -18.67 -8.27 2.33
N SER A 240 -18.90 -9.56 2.08
CA SER A 240 -18.12 -10.65 2.70
C SER A 240 -18.17 -11.92 1.84
N ASN A 241 -17.42 -12.95 2.25
CA ASN A 241 -17.58 -14.30 1.68
C ASN A 241 -18.93 -14.87 2.11
N GLN A 242 -19.53 -15.73 1.28
CA GLN A 242 -20.90 -16.24 1.46
C GLN A 242 -21.20 -16.70 2.90
N GLY A 243 -20.39 -17.59 3.47
CA GLY A 243 -20.62 -18.11 4.82
C GLY A 243 -20.62 -17.03 5.90
N ALA A 244 -19.72 -16.06 5.81
CA ALA A 244 -19.64 -14.95 6.76
C ALA A 244 -20.77 -13.92 6.53
N ALA A 245 -21.14 -13.67 5.27
CA ALA A 245 -22.27 -12.81 4.93
C ALA A 245 -23.59 -13.40 5.45
N THR A 246 -23.85 -14.69 5.20
CA THR A 246 -25.02 -15.42 5.72
C THR A 246 -25.06 -15.37 7.24
N ALA A 247 -23.93 -15.63 7.90
CA ALA A 247 -23.85 -15.60 9.36
C ALA A 247 -24.11 -14.20 9.94
N GLN A 248 -23.65 -13.13 9.28
CA GLN A 248 -23.96 -11.76 9.70
C GLN A 248 -25.44 -11.41 9.47
N ASN A 249 -26.01 -11.79 8.32
CA ASN A 249 -27.42 -11.54 8.01
C ASN A 249 -28.35 -12.24 9.01
N ASN A 250 -28.09 -13.52 9.31
CA ASN A 250 -28.87 -14.29 10.28
C ASN A 250 -28.75 -13.73 11.70
N ARG A 251 -27.58 -13.20 12.06
CA ARG A 251 -27.38 -12.51 13.34
C ARG A 251 -28.20 -11.22 13.43
N ALA A 252 -28.27 -10.45 12.35
CA ALA A 252 -29.12 -9.27 12.32
C ALA A 252 -30.60 -9.66 12.44
N LEU A 253 -31.08 -10.71 11.75
CA LEU A 253 -32.45 -11.23 11.92
C LEU A 253 -32.75 -11.61 13.38
N LYS A 254 -31.84 -12.34 14.03
CA LYS A 254 -31.99 -12.71 15.45
C LYS A 254 -32.02 -11.46 16.36
N ALA A 255 -31.16 -10.49 16.09
CA ALA A 255 -31.12 -9.25 16.86
C ALA A 255 -32.42 -8.43 16.70
N ILE A 256 -33.10 -8.50 15.55
CA ILE A 256 -34.44 -7.90 15.38
C ILE A 256 -35.44 -8.52 16.35
N GLU A 257 -35.45 -9.86 16.47
CA GLU A 257 -36.35 -10.56 17.39
C GLU A 257 -36.05 -10.20 18.85
N GLU A 258 -34.78 -10.19 19.24
CA GLU A 258 -34.33 -9.81 20.59
C GLU A 258 -34.68 -8.36 20.91
N ASN A 259 -34.43 -7.45 19.97
CA ASN A 259 -34.76 -6.04 20.10
C ASN A 259 -36.26 -5.82 20.33
N LYS A 260 -37.11 -6.47 19.53
CA LYS A 260 -38.58 -6.39 19.69
C LYS A 260 -39.05 -6.94 21.04
N LYS A 261 -38.44 -8.02 21.54
CA LYS A 261 -38.77 -8.57 22.88
C LYS A 261 -38.43 -7.60 24.02
N MET A 262 -37.48 -6.69 23.81
CA MET A 262 -37.12 -5.63 24.76
C MET A 262 -37.98 -4.35 24.60
N GLY A 263 -39.02 -4.38 23.75
CA GLY A 263 -39.86 -3.21 23.46
C GLY A 263 -39.28 -2.26 22.41
N GLY A 264 -38.28 -2.71 21.66
CA GLY A 264 -37.61 -1.92 20.62
C GLY A 264 -38.33 -1.83 19.28
N THR A 265 -37.73 -1.09 18.36
CA THR A 265 -38.24 -0.79 17.01
C THR A 265 -37.99 -1.92 16.00
N GLY A 266 -37.11 -2.85 16.33
CA GLY A 266 -36.57 -3.86 15.42
C GLY A 266 -35.48 -3.34 14.48
N ARG A 267 -34.97 -2.11 14.66
CA ARG A 267 -33.89 -1.56 13.83
C ARG A 267 -32.52 -2.02 14.33
N ILE A 268 -31.65 -2.43 13.40
CA ILE A 268 -30.31 -2.94 13.71
C ILE A 268 -29.25 -2.08 13.03
N PHE A 269 -28.32 -1.56 13.82
CA PHE A 269 -27.21 -0.73 13.35
C PHE A 269 -25.92 -1.54 13.42
N MET A 270 -25.24 -1.64 12.29
CA MET A 270 -24.00 -2.38 12.14
C MET A 270 -22.85 -1.39 12.19
N ALA A 271 -22.05 -1.48 13.25
CA ALA A 271 -20.90 -0.63 13.51
C ALA A 271 -19.63 -1.51 13.50
N PRO A 272 -18.94 -1.60 12.36
CA PRO A 272 -17.68 -2.33 12.25
C PRO A 272 -16.61 -1.84 13.23
N HIS A 273 -15.65 -2.73 13.52
CA HIS A 273 -14.42 -2.41 14.24
C HIS A 273 -13.17 -2.77 13.43
N THR A 274 -12.10 -2.00 13.63
CA THR A 274 -10.82 -2.24 12.96
C THR A 274 -10.22 -3.59 13.32
N MET A 275 -9.75 -4.32 12.31
CA MET A 275 -8.91 -5.51 12.52
C MET A 275 -7.48 -5.11 12.89
N PRO A 276 -6.69 -6.01 13.52
CA PRO A 276 -5.27 -5.78 13.68
C PRO A 276 -4.53 -5.63 12.36
N PRO A 277 -3.38 -4.92 12.37
CA PRO A 277 -2.52 -4.78 11.20
C PRO A 277 -2.24 -6.13 10.52
N GLY A 278 -2.33 -6.16 9.18
CA GLY A 278 -2.24 -7.37 8.37
C GLY A 278 -3.56 -8.11 8.20
N GLY A 279 -4.64 -7.63 8.84
CA GLY A 279 -6.00 -8.12 8.65
C GLY A 279 -6.46 -8.00 7.19
N GLU A 280 -5.97 -7.01 6.46
CA GLU A 280 -6.22 -6.75 5.05
C GLU A 280 -5.53 -7.72 4.08
N ASN A 281 -4.54 -8.51 4.52
CA ASN A 281 -3.66 -9.29 3.63
C ASN A 281 -4.38 -10.40 2.85
N PHE A 282 -5.61 -10.72 3.22
CA PHE A 282 -6.44 -11.66 2.47
C PHE A 282 -7.28 -10.99 1.38
N SER A 283 -7.36 -9.66 1.38
CA SER A 283 -8.16 -8.87 0.44
C SER A 283 -7.40 -8.60 -0.87
N THR A 284 -8.08 -8.05 -1.88
CA THR A 284 -7.46 -7.77 -3.18
C THR A 284 -6.59 -6.52 -3.15
N GLY A 285 -6.77 -5.60 -2.20
CA GLY A 285 -6.05 -4.32 -2.16
C GLY A 285 -4.53 -4.51 -2.14
N PRO A 286 -3.95 -5.15 -1.10
CA PRO A 286 -2.52 -5.41 -1.03
C PRO A 286 -1.99 -6.21 -2.21
N THR A 287 -2.77 -7.18 -2.71
CA THR A 287 -2.40 -7.98 -3.88
C THR A 287 -2.30 -7.13 -5.14
N LEU A 288 -3.26 -6.24 -5.39
CA LEU A 288 -3.24 -5.34 -6.53
C LEU A 288 -2.04 -4.42 -6.46
N GLY A 289 -1.77 -3.80 -5.31
CA GLY A 289 -0.61 -2.92 -5.17
C GLY A 289 0.74 -3.62 -5.34
N LEU A 290 0.88 -4.85 -4.85
CA LEU A 290 2.10 -5.63 -5.05
C LEU A 290 2.27 -6.08 -6.52
N LEU A 291 1.19 -6.46 -7.20
CA LEU A 291 1.23 -6.75 -8.63
C LEU A 291 1.57 -5.49 -9.45
N SER A 292 0.99 -4.34 -9.10
CA SER A 292 1.31 -3.06 -9.72
C SER A 292 2.79 -2.68 -9.56
N LEU A 293 3.38 -2.97 -8.40
CA LEU A 293 4.82 -2.78 -8.18
C LEU A 293 5.68 -3.75 -9.00
N ILE A 294 5.28 -5.02 -9.14
CA ILE A 294 5.96 -5.97 -10.02
C ILE A 294 5.94 -5.45 -11.46
N ASP A 295 4.78 -5.00 -11.94
CA ASP A 295 4.60 -4.51 -13.31
C ASP A 295 5.37 -3.19 -13.54
N ALA A 296 5.42 -2.29 -12.56
CA ALA A 296 6.11 -1.00 -12.66
C ALA A 296 7.64 -1.15 -12.59
N THR A 297 8.14 -2.05 -11.74
CA THR A 297 9.59 -2.21 -11.50
C THR A 297 10.23 -3.25 -12.39
N ASN A 298 9.43 -4.14 -13.01
CA ASN A 298 9.86 -5.25 -13.86
C ASN A 298 11.09 -5.98 -13.26
N PRO A 299 10.94 -6.61 -12.08
CA PRO A 299 12.05 -7.18 -11.33
C PRO A 299 12.67 -8.37 -12.08
N ASP A 300 13.86 -8.78 -11.65
CA ASP A 300 14.54 -9.96 -12.18
C ASP A 300 13.62 -11.20 -12.07
N PRO A 301 13.39 -11.95 -13.16
CA PRO A 301 12.57 -13.16 -13.13
C PRO A 301 13.02 -14.20 -12.08
N SER A 302 14.30 -14.24 -11.73
CA SER A 302 14.84 -15.12 -10.69
C SER A 302 14.33 -14.77 -9.28
N LEU A 303 14.14 -13.47 -8.99
CA LEU A 303 13.51 -13.02 -7.75
C LEU A 303 12.05 -13.50 -7.70
N LEU A 304 11.30 -13.30 -8.78
CA LEU A 304 9.91 -13.73 -8.89
C LEU A 304 9.78 -15.26 -8.78
N ASN A 305 10.71 -16.02 -9.35
CA ASN A 305 10.76 -17.48 -9.21
C ASN A 305 11.04 -17.89 -7.76
N SER A 306 11.99 -17.25 -7.09
CA SER A 306 12.28 -17.52 -5.67
C SER A 306 11.06 -17.27 -4.78
N ILE A 307 10.36 -16.16 -4.99
CA ILE A 307 9.12 -15.85 -4.26
C ILE A 307 8.04 -16.90 -4.58
N SER A 308 7.88 -17.27 -5.85
CA SER A 308 6.92 -18.29 -6.28
C SER A 308 7.18 -19.65 -5.63
N ASP A 309 8.43 -20.07 -5.52
CA ASP A 309 8.81 -21.32 -4.85
C ASP A 309 8.53 -21.27 -3.35
N GLN A 310 8.78 -20.12 -2.71
CA GLN A 310 8.38 -19.90 -1.32
C GLN A 310 6.87 -19.97 -1.13
N MET A 311 6.08 -19.43 -2.07
CA MET A 311 4.62 -19.52 -2.05
C MET A 311 4.14 -20.97 -2.20
N ARG A 312 4.72 -21.73 -3.15
CA ARG A 312 4.41 -23.15 -3.35
C ARG A 312 4.75 -23.99 -2.13
N ALA A 313 5.85 -23.69 -1.44
CA ALA A 313 6.32 -24.42 -0.27
C ALA A 313 5.61 -24.03 1.04
N ALA A 314 4.80 -22.96 1.04
CA ALA A 314 4.21 -22.41 2.25
C ALA A 314 3.30 -23.41 2.99
N THR A 315 3.33 -23.33 4.32
CA THR A 315 2.43 -24.07 5.20
C THR A 315 1.22 -23.21 5.54
N VAL A 316 0.03 -23.67 5.16
CA VAL A 316 -1.22 -22.93 5.38
C VAL A 316 -2.21 -23.82 6.12
N LYS A 317 -2.60 -23.37 7.32
CA LYS A 317 -3.52 -24.11 8.22
C LYS A 317 -3.03 -25.56 8.48
N GLY A 318 -1.74 -25.70 8.75
CA GLY A 318 -1.09 -26.99 9.03
C GLY A 318 -0.75 -27.83 7.80
N VAL A 319 -1.17 -27.42 6.59
CA VAL A 319 -0.89 -28.13 5.35
C VAL A 319 0.32 -27.51 4.66
N LYS A 320 1.46 -28.22 4.68
CA LYS A 320 2.66 -27.84 3.92
C LYS A 320 2.42 -28.01 2.43
N GLY A 321 2.87 -27.07 1.62
CA GLY A 321 2.79 -27.18 0.17
C GLY A 321 1.36 -27.03 -0.38
N LYS A 322 0.48 -26.33 0.36
CA LYS A 322 -0.95 -26.22 0.01
C LYS A 322 -1.17 -25.63 -1.38
N TYR A 323 -0.25 -24.75 -1.81
CA TYR A 323 -0.29 -24.05 -3.09
C TYR A 323 0.79 -24.53 -4.06
N LYS A 324 1.14 -25.82 -4.04
CA LYS A 324 2.12 -26.41 -4.97
C LYS A 324 1.78 -26.20 -6.46
N ASP A 325 0.49 -26.06 -6.78
CA ASP A 325 -0.02 -25.80 -8.13
C ASP A 325 -0.09 -24.30 -8.50
N PHE A 326 0.46 -23.41 -7.66
CA PHE A 326 0.60 -21.99 -8.01
C PHE A 326 1.54 -21.85 -9.22
N VAL A 327 1.07 -21.19 -10.28
CA VAL A 327 1.79 -21.12 -11.57
C VAL A 327 3.09 -20.32 -11.48
N GLY A 328 3.20 -19.41 -10.51
CA GLY A 328 4.36 -18.56 -10.27
C GLY A 328 4.23 -17.19 -10.92
N LEU A 329 4.83 -16.17 -10.30
CA LEU A 329 4.62 -14.75 -10.60
C LEU A 329 5.06 -14.30 -12.01
N ASN A 330 5.88 -15.09 -12.71
CA ASN A 330 6.24 -14.85 -14.11
C ASN A 330 5.15 -15.29 -15.10
N ASP A 331 4.16 -16.04 -14.65
CA ASP A 331 3.07 -16.55 -15.50
C ASP A 331 1.87 -15.59 -15.44
N PRO A 332 1.26 -15.19 -16.58
CA PRO A 332 0.08 -14.33 -16.60
C PRO A 332 -1.10 -14.85 -15.77
N MET A 333 -1.24 -16.17 -15.63
CA MET A 333 -2.29 -16.82 -14.83
C MET A 333 -2.09 -16.60 -13.31
N ALA A 334 -0.91 -16.16 -12.86
CA ALA A 334 -0.65 -15.89 -11.45
C ALA A 334 -1.58 -14.80 -10.90
N ARG A 335 -1.85 -13.76 -11.71
CA ARG A 335 -2.78 -12.68 -11.34
C ARG A 335 -4.18 -13.23 -11.09
N GLU A 336 -4.66 -14.11 -11.97
CA GLU A 336 -5.98 -14.71 -11.84
C GLU A 336 -6.06 -15.65 -10.62
N GLN A 337 -5.06 -16.50 -10.43
CA GLN A 337 -4.95 -17.33 -9.22
C GLN A 337 -4.95 -16.51 -7.92
N LEU A 338 -4.29 -15.35 -7.92
CA LEU A 338 -4.24 -14.46 -6.77
C LEU A 338 -5.56 -13.72 -6.52
N LEU A 339 -6.24 -13.27 -7.57
CA LEU A 339 -7.45 -12.45 -7.43
C LEU A 339 -8.70 -13.29 -7.22
N THR A 340 -8.89 -14.35 -7.99
CA THR A 340 -10.12 -15.16 -8.00
C THR A 340 -9.90 -16.58 -7.49
N GLY A 341 -8.68 -17.10 -7.62
CA GLY A 341 -8.35 -18.49 -7.28
C GLY A 341 -8.63 -19.46 -8.40
N GLU A 342 -8.92 -18.97 -9.60
CA GLU A 342 -9.06 -19.80 -10.79
C GLU A 342 -7.82 -20.68 -11.01
N GLY A 343 -8.03 -21.94 -11.39
CA GLY A 343 -6.93 -22.90 -11.60
C GLY A 343 -6.29 -23.45 -10.32
N LEU A 344 -6.67 -22.99 -9.12
CA LEU A 344 -6.19 -23.60 -7.88
C LEU A 344 -6.93 -24.92 -7.61
N LYS A 345 -6.15 -26.00 -7.40
CA LYS A 345 -6.69 -27.31 -7.01
C LYS A 345 -6.98 -27.43 -5.51
N ALA A 346 -6.40 -26.54 -4.71
CA ALA A 346 -6.54 -26.54 -3.25
C ALA A 346 -6.42 -25.15 -2.66
N GLY A 347 -7.07 -24.95 -1.51
CA GLY A 347 -7.09 -23.66 -0.82
C GLY A 347 -8.04 -22.65 -1.45
N SER A 348 -7.99 -21.41 -0.95
CA SER A 348 -8.75 -20.30 -1.49
C SER A 348 -7.81 -19.18 -1.94
N ALA A 349 -8.28 -18.30 -2.82
CA ALA A 349 -7.55 -17.09 -3.20
C ALA A 349 -7.21 -16.22 -1.98
N GLY A 350 -8.12 -16.10 -1.00
CA GLY A 350 -7.87 -15.32 0.22
C GLY A 350 -6.67 -15.84 1.04
N ASP A 351 -6.57 -17.16 1.22
CA ASP A 351 -5.43 -17.77 1.91
C ASP A 351 -4.14 -17.66 1.05
N LEU A 352 -4.23 -17.72 -0.28
CA LEU A 352 -3.09 -17.55 -1.20
C LEU A 352 -2.55 -16.11 -1.16
N ARG A 353 -3.44 -15.11 -1.14
CA ARG A 353 -3.09 -13.68 -1.03
C ARG A 353 -2.35 -13.38 0.27
N LYS A 354 -2.74 -13.99 1.39
CA LYS A 354 -1.98 -13.88 2.64
C LYS A 354 -0.54 -14.37 2.47
N VAL A 355 -0.35 -15.50 1.81
CA VAL A 355 0.99 -16.04 1.52
C VAL A 355 1.76 -15.11 0.59
N PHE A 356 1.12 -14.61 -0.47
CA PHE A 356 1.74 -13.67 -1.39
C PHE A 356 2.21 -12.40 -0.69
N VAL A 357 1.33 -11.74 0.06
CA VAL A 357 1.67 -10.53 0.83
C VAL A 357 2.77 -10.83 1.85
N ASP A 358 2.71 -11.98 2.52
CA ASP A 358 3.77 -12.42 3.46
C ASP A 358 5.14 -12.55 2.79
N LYS A 359 5.21 -13.14 1.58
CA LYS A 359 6.48 -13.27 0.86
C LYS A 359 6.96 -11.97 0.23
N MET A 360 6.05 -11.11 -0.19
CA MET A 360 6.39 -9.83 -0.81
C MET A 360 6.75 -8.73 0.21
N SER A 361 6.24 -8.81 1.43
CA SER A 361 6.55 -7.87 2.52
C SER A 361 7.82 -8.23 3.30
N ASN A 362 8.58 -9.23 2.85
CA ASN A 362 9.87 -9.55 3.46
C ASN A 362 10.98 -8.63 2.92
N VAL A 363 12.02 -8.41 3.71
CA VAL A 363 13.13 -7.50 3.37
C VAL A 363 13.83 -7.86 2.06
N ALA A 364 13.88 -9.15 1.69
CA ALA A 364 14.53 -9.58 0.46
C ALA A 364 13.73 -9.15 -0.77
N ALA A 365 12.41 -9.34 -0.75
CA ALA A 365 11.50 -8.88 -1.79
C ALA A 365 11.45 -7.34 -1.84
N GLU A 366 11.27 -6.68 -0.69
CA GLU A 366 11.30 -5.22 -0.57
C GLU A 366 12.55 -4.60 -1.21
N LYS A 367 13.74 -5.14 -0.91
CA LYS A 367 15.00 -4.73 -1.54
C LYS A 367 15.05 -5.03 -3.03
N GLY A 368 14.65 -6.23 -3.43
CA GLY A 368 14.69 -6.65 -4.84
C GLY A 368 13.76 -5.83 -5.74
N LEU A 369 12.63 -5.37 -5.20
CA LEU A 369 11.66 -4.52 -5.88
C LEU A 369 11.93 -3.01 -5.67
N GLY A 370 12.69 -2.64 -4.64
CA GLY A 370 13.05 -1.24 -4.35
C GLY A 370 11.97 -0.44 -3.61
N PHE A 371 11.11 -1.10 -2.83
CA PHE A 371 10.00 -0.46 -2.12
C PHE A 371 10.00 -0.82 -0.63
N ASN A 372 9.22 -0.09 0.17
CA ASN A 372 8.92 -0.43 1.55
C ASN A 372 7.43 -0.77 1.67
N TYR A 373 7.10 -1.95 2.19
CA TYR A 373 5.72 -2.37 2.37
C TYR A 373 4.88 -1.41 3.23
N PRO A 374 5.41 -0.73 4.26
CA PRO A 374 4.67 0.33 4.97
C PRO A 374 4.21 1.49 4.07
N ASP A 375 4.96 1.86 3.02
CA ASP A 375 4.50 2.87 2.05
C ASP A 375 3.26 2.36 1.29
N LEU A 376 3.28 1.09 0.87
CA LEU A 376 2.12 0.47 0.20
C LEU A 376 0.90 0.40 1.12
N GLN A 377 1.07 -0.04 2.37
CA GLN A 377 -0.02 -0.11 3.34
C GLN A 377 -0.66 1.28 3.54
N ARG A 378 0.17 2.31 3.75
CA ARG A 378 -0.28 3.68 3.97
C ARG A 378 -0.97 4.28 2.73
N ALA A 379 -0.52 3.93 1.54
CA ALA A 379 -1.19 4.30 0.29
C ALA A 379 -2.60 3.72 0.17
N MET A 380 -2.85 2.56 0.79
CA MET A 380 -4.14 1.88 0.67
C MET A 380 -5.10 2.17 1.82
N PHE A 381 -4.63 2.54 3.00
CA PHE A 381 -5.49 2.69 4.18
C PHE A 381 -6.34 3.97 4.15
N ASP A 382 -7.53 3.89 4.74
CA ASP A 382 -8.34 5.09 4.99
C ASP A 382 -7.62 5.97 6.03
N PRO A 383 -7.29 7.24 5.70
CA PRO A 383 -6.55 8.13 6.57
C PRO A 383 -7.24 8.40 7.92
N ASN A 384 -8.56 8.22 8.01
CA ASN A 384 -9.33 8.41 9.23
C ASN A 384 -9.14 7.27 10.25
N VAL A 385 -8.74 6.08 9.78
CA VAL A 385 -8.62 4.88 10.62
C VAL A 385 -7.23 4.25 10.64
N MET A 386 -6.33 4.62 9.73
CA MET A 386 -5.00 4.02 9.59
C MET A 386 -4.08 4.17 10.82
N ASN A 387 -4.39 5.11 11.72
CA ASN A 387 -3.67 5.34 12.97
C ASN A 387 -4.48 4.95 14.21
N ARG A 388 -5.64 4.32 14.02
CA ARG A 388 -6.48 3.86 15.13
C ARG A 388 -5.95 2.52 15.64
N PRO A 389 -6.03 2.27 16.95
CA PRO A 389 -5.77 0.95 17.51
C PRO A 389 -6.66 -0.13 16.87
N SER A 390 -6.26 -1.38 17.06
CA SER A 390 -7.13 -2.52 16.74
C SER A 390 -8.40 -2.45 17.58
N PHE A 391 -9.50 -2.98 17.04
CA PHE A 391 -10.81 -3.04 17.71
C PHE A 391 -11.40 -1.67 18.06
N TRP A 392 -11.05 -0.64 17.30
CA TRP A 392 -11.71 0.65 17.32
C TRP A 392 -13.00 0.58 16.51
N MET A 393 -14.13 0.91 17.12
CA MET A 393 -15.48 0.67 16.59
C MET A 393 -16.19 1.99 16.29
N GLY A 394 -17.01 1.98 15.24
CA GLY A 394 -18.03 3.02 15.00
C GLY A 394 -17.59 4.18 14.11
N ASP A 395 -16.42 4.12 13.47
CA ASP A 395 -16.00 5.13 12.49
C ASP A 395 -16.95 5.24 11.29
N ALA A 396 -17.71 4.20 10.99
CA ALA A 396 -18.83 4.20 10.06
C ALA A 396 -19.92 3.25 10.59
N ILE A 397 -21.18 3.56 10.33
CA ILE A 397 -22.35 2.78 10.75
C ILE A 397 -23.32 2.69 9.58
N TYR A 398 -23.90 1.51 9.36
CA TYR A 398 -25.03 1.32 8.47
C TYR A 398 -26.20 0.66 9.20
N GLU A 399 -27.43 0.98 8.81
CA GLU A 399 -28.62 0.26 9.25
C GLU A 399 -28.77 -1.02 8.40
N ALA A 400 -28.81 -2.18 9.04
CA ALA A 400 -28.94 -3.45 8.35
C ALA A 400 -30.37 -3.69 7.85
N LEU A 401 -30.49 -4.26 6.66
CA LEU A 401 -31.76 -4.63 6.05
C LEU A 401 -31.83 -6.14 5.79
N PRO A 402 -31.70 -6.99 6.84
CA PRO A 402 -31.40 -8.40 6.65
C PRO A 402 -32.53 -9.22 6.01
N ASN A 403 -33.75 -8.69 6.00
CA ASN A 403 -34.90 -9.28 5.32
C ASN A 403 -34.76 -9.29 3.78
N LEU A 404 -33.86 -8.47 3.22
CA LEU A 404 -33.55 -8.49 1.78
C LEU A 404 -32.67 -9.70 1.40
N GLY A 405 -32.05 -10.36 2.39
CA GLY A 405 -31.09 -11.43 2.17
C GLY A 405 -29.76 -10.95 1.59
N ILE A 406 -28.76 -11.82 1.63
CA ILE A 406 -27.48 -11.55 0.95
C ILE A 406 -27.63 -11.77 -0.56
N SER A 407 -26.88 -11.03 -1.36
CA SER A 407 -26.87 -11.14 -2.82
C SER A 407 -25.47 -11.35 -3.36
N PRO A 408 -25.28 -11.97 -4.53
CA PRO A 408 -23.99 -11.95 -5.22
C PRO A 408 -23.49 -10.51 -5.40
N GLY A 409 -22.23 -10.28 -5.07
CA GLY A 409 -21.60 -8.96 -5.06
C GLY A 409 -20.50 -8.80 -6.11
N THR A 410 -20.00 -7.58 -6.23
CA THR A 410 -18.92 -7.21 -7.18
C THR A 410 -17.59 -6.89 -6.50
N HIS A 411 -17.51 -7.04 -5.18
CA HIS A 411 -16.29 -6.74 -4.45
C HIS A 411 -15.19 -7.75 -4.80
N GLY A 412 -14.01 -7.27 -5.21
CA GLY A 412 -12.93 -8.14 -5.72
C GLY A 412 -12.44 -9.21 -4.74
N ALA A 413 -12.58 -9.00 -3.42
CA ALA A 413 -12.24 -10.01 -2.42
C ALA A 413 -13.41 -10.80 -1.83
N TYR A 414 -14.66 -10.37 -2.07
CA TYR A 414 -15.84 -10.84 -1.36
C TYR A 414 -16.97 -11.07 -2.36
N GLY A 415 -17.47 -12.30 -2.44
CA GLY A 415 -18.48 -12.65 -3.45
C GLY A 415 -19.92 -12.27 -3.11
N TYR A 416 -20.21 -11.78 -1.89
CA TYR A 416 -21.58 -11.52 -1.45
C TYR A 416 -21.73 -10.19 -0.73
N ASP A 417 -22.73 -9.43 -1.15
CA ASP A 417 -23.15 -8.16 -0.56
C ASP A 417 -24.15 -8.42 0.57
N MET A 418 -24.04 -7.61 1.62
CA MET A 418 -24.95 -7.59 2.77
C MET A 418 -25.82 -6.33 2.70
N PRO A 419 -27.14 -6.46 2.82
CA PRO A 419 -28.05 -5.36 2.60
C PRO A 419 -28.03 -4.38 3.78
N GLY A 420 -27.99 -3.08 3.48
CA GLY A 420 -27.97 -2.02 4.47
C GLY A 420 -27.95 -0.62 3.85
N ILE A 421 -28.21 0.39 4.67
CA ILE A 421 -28.17 1.79 4.28
C ILE A 421 -27.18 2.52 5.17
N PHE A 422 -26.26 3.26 4.55
CA PHE A 422 -25.32 4.09 5.29
C PHE A 422 -26.04 5.07 6.22
N PHE A 423 -25.73 4.98 7.51
CA PHE A 423 -26.39 5.75 8.54
C PHE A 423 -25.57 7.01 8.86
N GLY A 424 -24.29 6.83 9.19
CA GLY A 424 -23.38 7.94 9.45
C GLY A 424 -22.04 7.47 10.03
N ASN A 425 -21.28 8.42 10.56
CA ASN A 425 -19.98 8.22 11.18
C ASN A 425 -20.00 8.74 12.62
N THR A 426 -19.23 8.10 13.48
CA THR A 426 -18.87 8.66 14.79
C THR A 426 -17.38 8.99 14.82
N ARG A 427 -16.88 9.49 15.95
CA ARG A 427 -15.43 9.62 16.17
C ARG A 427 -14.72 8.28 16.44
N GLY A 428 -15.51 7.23 16.59
CA GLY A 428 -15.12 5.90 17.02
C GLY A 428 -14.63 5.86 18.48
N ALA A 429 -14.67 4.68 19.08
CA ALA A 429 -14.09 4.42 20.39
C ALA A 429 -13.62 2.95 20.49
N PRO A 430 -12.79 2.59 21.47
CA PRO A 430 -12.49 1.19 21.74
C PRO A 430 -13.77 0.36 21.94
N ILE A 431 -13.82 -0.85 21.37
CA ILE A 431 -15.02 -1.72 21.44
C ILE A 431 -15.48 -2.00 22.88
N ASN A 432 -14.55 -2.11 23.83
CA ASN A 432 -14.82 -2.34 25.25
C ASN A 432 -15.50 -1.14 25.93
N GLU A 433 -15.31 0.07 25.41
CA GLU A 433 -15.97 1.28 25.88
C GLU A 433 -17.28 1.52 25.11
N PHE A 434 -17.25 1.36 23.79
CA PHE A 434 -18.41 1.55 22.92
C PHE A 434 -19.54 0.57 23.31
N MET A 435 -19.21 -0.71 23.44
CA MET A 435 -20.13 -1.82 23.76
C MET A 435 -20.05 -2.25 25.23
N GLN A 436 -19.65 -1.37 26.14
CA GLN A 436 -19.32 -1.70 27.54
C GLN A 436 -20.32 -2.64 28.26
N PRO A 437 -21.65 -2.44 28.21
CA PRO A 437 -22.58 -3.35 28.90
C PRO A 437 -22.52 -4.78 28.37
N VAL A 438 -22.45 -4.92 27.04
CA VAL A 438 -22.35 -6.20 26.35
C VAL A 438 -20.98 -6.83 26.58
N TYR A 439 -19.92 -6.02 26.53
CA TYR A 439 -18.55 -6.45 26.80
C TYR A 439 -18.43 -7.02 28.22
N ASN A 440 -18.92 -6.30 29.23
CA ASN A 440 -18.91 -6.72 30.64
C ASN A 440 -19.69 -8.01 30.87
N LYS A 441 -20.79 -8.23 30.16
CA LYS A 441 -21.58 -9.47 30.22
C LYS A 441 -20.83 -10.68 29.64
N ILE A 442 -20.07 -10.47 28.56
CA ILE A 442 -19.45 -11.55 27.80
C ILE A 442 -18.08 -11.92 28.37
N LEU A 443 -17.30 -10.93 28.82
CA LEU A 443 -15.92 -11.09 29.27
C LEU A 443 -15.73 -12.26 30.26
N PRO A 444 -16.56 -12.40 31.34
CA PRO A 444 -16.39 -13.50 32.30
C PRO A 444 -16.54 -14.89 31.68
N THR A 445 -17.36 -15.03 30.63
CA THR A 445 -17.59 -16.31 29.95
C THR A 445 -16.54 -16.63 28.87
N GLN A 446 -15.67 -15.68 28.55
CA GLN A 446 -14.65 -15.79 27.50
C GLN A 446 -13.22 -15.82 28.06
N MET A 447 -12.97 -15.28 29.25
CA MET A 447 -11.65 -15.33 29.88
C MET A 447 -11.09 -16.75 30.07
N ASN A 448 -11.97 -17.77 30.11
CA ASN A 448 -11.58 -19.18 30.28
C ASN A 448 -11.41 -19.95 28.96
N LYS A 449 -11.50 -19.30 27.79
CA LYS A 449 -11.35 -19.97 26.48
C LYS A 449 -10.09 -19.46 25.78
N PRO A 450 -8.95 -20.17 25.81
CA PRO A 450 -7.76 -19.72 25.12
C PRO A 450 -8.05 -19.58 23.62
N GLY A 451 -7.76 -18.39 23.07
CA GLY A 451 -7.85 -18.15 21.63
C GLY A 451 -6.89 -19.07 20.88
N SER A 452 -7.21 -19.41 19.63
CA SER A 452 -6.44 -20.36 18.81
C SER A 452 -4.98 -19.95 18.52
N GLY A 453 -4.57 -18.73 18.88
CA GLY A 453 -3.20 -18.20 18.72
C GLY A 453 -2.45 -17.89 20.02
N TYR A 454 -3.03 -18.11 21.21
CA TYR A 454 -2.37 -17.71 22.48
C TYR A 454 -1.04 -18.43 22.72
N LYS A 455 -0.88 -19.66 22.20
CA LYS A 455 0.34 -20.45 22.35
C LYS A 455 1.52 -19.95 21.49
N SER A 456 1.28 -19.06 20.53
CA SER A 456 2.27 -18.59 19.56
C SER A 456 2.52 -17.08 19.61
N ALA A 457 1.92 -16.36 20.55
CA ALA A 457 2.16 -14.93 20.78
C ALA A 457 3.32 -14.73 21.77
N SER A 458 4.20 -13.76 21.50
CA SER A 458 5.24 -13.38 22.46
C SER A 458 4.66 -12.52 23.60
N LEU A 459 5.39 -12.38 24.71
CA LEU A 459 5.00 -11.49 25.81
C LEU A 459 4.87 -10.03 25.35
N GLU A 460 5.66 -9.56 24.39
CA GLU A 460 5.50 -8.20 23.83
C GLU A 460 4.24 -8.06 22.95
N ASP A 461 3.84 -9.13 22.24
CA ASP A 461 2.59 -9.18 21.47
C ASP A 461 1.33 -9.22 22.36
N LEU A 462 1.50 -9.57 23.65
CA LEU A 462 0.44 -9.60 24.66
C LEU A 462 0.19 -8.24 25.31
N PHE A 463 1.18 -7.34 25.33
CA PHE A 463 1.17 -6.13 26.15
C PHE A 463 1.40 -4.81 25.40
N SER A 464 1.72 -4.83 24.10
CA SER A 464 1.84 -3.60 23.31
C SER A 464 0.48 -3.13 22.78
N GLN A 465 -0.09 -2.10 23.44
CA GLN A 465 -1.38 -1.49 23.07
C GLN A 465 -1.32 -0.63 21.79
N ILE A 466 -0.13 -0.30 21.31
CA ILE A 466 0.09 0.49 20.10
C ILE A 466 1.24 -0.16 19.32
N GLN A 467 0.90 -0.91 18.27
CA GLN A 467 1.87 -1.36 17.27
C GLN A 467 1.59 -0.59 15.99
N MET A 468 2.57 0.18 15.50
CA MET A 468 2.39 0.99 14.30
C MET A 468 2.48 0.11 13.04
N PRO A 469 1.84 0.51 11.93
CA PRO A 469 2.06 -0.14 10.63
C PRO A 469 3.57 -0.29 10.34
N GLY A 470 4.03 -1.52 10.09
CA GLY A 470 5.45 -1.85 9.87
C GLY A 470 6.20 -2.48 11.05
N ASP A 471 5.61 -2.55 12.26
CA ASP A 471 6.28 -3.12 13.44
C ASP A 471 6.24 -4.65 13.52
N ILE A 472 5.44 -5.29 12.66
CA ILE A 472 5.21 -6.74 12.72
C ILE A 472 5.34 -7.35 11.33
N PRO A 473 6.22 -8.34 11.14
CA PRO A 473 6.23 -9.13 9.92
C PRO A 473 4.87 -9.79 9.70
N ALA A 474 4.44 -9.88 8.45
CA ALA A 474 3.31 -10.73 8.08
C ALA A 474 3.49 -12.14 8.69
N GLY A 475 2.40 -12.73 9.20
CA GLY A 475 2.41 -14.09 9.73
C GLY A 475 2.66 -14.27 11.24
N ARG A 476 2.86 -13.21 12.05
CA ARG A 476 2.83 -13.34 13.53
C ARG A 476 1.39 -13.33 14.07
N THR A 477 1.19 -14.09 15.15
CA THR A 477 -0.12 -14.21 15.83
C THR A 477 -0.16 -13.25 17.03
N TYR A 478 -1.07 -12.29 16.98
CA TYR A 478 -1.41 -11.44 18.13
C TYR A 478 -2.00 -12.28 19.26
N ALA A 479 -1.81 -11.86 20.51
CA ALA A 479 -2.68 -12.24 21.62
C ALA A 479 -3.12 -10.97 22.37
N ASP A 480 -4.18 -10.33 21.88
CA ASP A 480 -4.88 -9.30 22.63
C ASP A 480 -5.85 -9.99 23.62
N PRO A 481 -6.03 -9.55 24.88
CA PRO A 481 -7.20 -9.92 25.70
C PRO A 481 -8.55 -9.80 24.95
N ASN A 482 -8.68 -8.92 23.94
CA ASN A 482 -9.83 -8.87 23.03
C ASN A 482 -9.94 -10.08 22.07
N GLN A 483 -8.89 -10.88 21.88
CA GLN A 483 -8.97 -12.17 21.20
C GLN A 483 -9.80 -13.19 21.96
N LEU A 484 -9.84 -13.11 23.29
CA LEU A 484 -10.75 -13.93 24.10
C LEU A 484 -12.20 -13.55 23.79
N THR A 485 -12.46 -12.26 23.55
CA THR A 485 -13.78 -11.77 23.12
C THR A 485 -14.08 -11.94 21.61
N ARG A 486 -13.08 -12.19 20.74
CA ARG A 486 -13.26 -12.40 19.29
C ARG A 486 -14.22 -13.55 18.97
N GLY A 487 -14.16 -14.64 19.73
CA GLY A 487 -14.95 -15.84 19.44
C GLY A 487 -16.44 -15.54 19.38
N LYS A 488 -16.94 -14.78 20.37
CA LYS A 488 -18.34 -14.38 20.46
C LYS A 488 -18.63 -13.03 19.79
N LEU A 489 -17.90 -11.96 20.10
CA LEU A 489 -18.15 -10.62 19.55
C LEU A 489 -17.90 -10.53 18.04
N SER A 490 -16.95 -11.29 17.49
CA SER A 490 -16.58 -11.19 16.06
C SER A 490 -17.06 -12.37 15.20
N THR A 491 -17.10 -13.61 15.71
CA THR A 491 -17.28 -14.81 14.84
C THR A 491 -18.44 -15.75 15.13
N ALA A 492 -19.06 -15.82 16.32
CA ALA A 492 -20.01 -16.92 16.59
C ALA A 492 -20.91 -16.81 17.85
N GLY A 493 -21.03 -15.68 18.52
CA GLY A 493 -21.92 -15.57 19.68
C GLY A 493 -23.31 -15.09 19.31
N GLU A 494 -24.33 -15.92 19.51
CA GLU A 494 -25.71 -15.45 19.56
C GLU A 494 -25.90 -14.42 20.69
N GLY A 495 -26.77 -13.41 20.51
CA GLY A 495 -27.19 -12.49 21.58
C GLY A 495 -26.24 -11.34 21.93
N ILE A 496 -25.55 -10.78 20.93
CA ILE A 496 -24.51 -9.74 21.11
C ILE A 496 -24.92 -8.49 20.30
N SER A 497 -26.07 -7.95 20.66
CA SER A 497 -26.47 -6.61 20.26
C SER A 497 -26.67 -5.78 21.53
N MET A 498 -26.33 -4.49 21.47
CA MET A 498 -26.60 -3.56 22.56
C MET A 498 -27.89 -2.81 22.24
N PHE A 499 -28.91 -2.98 23.08
CA PHE A 499 -30.14 -2.21 22.99
C PHE A 499 -29.87 -0.74 23.27
N MET A 500 -30.46 0.15 22.48
CA MET A 500 -30.21 1.59 22.53
C MET A 500 -31.35 2.29 23.27
N ASP A 501 -31.31 2.26 24.61
CA ASP A 501 -32.17 3.07 25.47
C ASP A 501 -31.59 4.48 25.69
N GLU A 502 -32.35 5.37 26.33
CA GLU A 502 -31.91 6.75 26.62
C GLU A 502 -30.58 6.80 27.40
N ALA A 503 -30.37 5.87 28.34
CA ALA A 503 -29.14 5.80 29.11
C ALA A 503 -27.94 5.40 28.23
N GLN A 504 -28.14 4.51 27.25
CA GLN A 504 -27.10 4.13 26.30
C GLN A 504 -26.81 5.28 25.32
N ILE A 505 -27.84 5.96 24.82
CA ILE A 505 -27.69 7.12 23.95
C ILE A 505 -26.85 8.19 24.65
N LYS A 506 -27.23 8.56 25.88
CA LYS A 506 -26.49 9.53 26.69
C LYS A 506 -25.05 9.11 26.93
N ARG A 507 -24.81 7.82 27.24
CA ARG A 507 -23.44 7.30 27.40
C ARG A 507 -22.62 7.49 26.12
N LEU A 508 -23.17 7.13 24.96
CA LEU A 508 -22.45 7.23 23.69
C LEU A 508 -22.17 8.68 23.30
N LYS A 509 -23.13 9.61 23.47
CA LYS A 509 -22.91 11.04 23.25
C LYS A 509 -21.75 11.57 24.09
N LYS A 510 -21.70 11.22 25.39
CA LYS A 510 -20.58 11.57 26.27
C LYS A 510 -19.26 10.93 25.83
N LEU A 511 -19.25 9.62 25.52
CA LEU A 511 -18.06 8.89 25.10
C LEU A 511 -17.45 9.50 23.82
N LEU A 512 -18.29 9.93 22.90
CA LEU A 512 -17.89 10.40 21.58
C LEU A 512 -17.76 11.94 21.51
N GLY A 513 -17.98 12.62 22.65
CA GLY A 513 -17.72 14.05 22.83
C GLY A 513 -18.72 14.96 22.11
N GLU A 514 -20.00 14.61 22.17
CA GLU A 514 -21.13 15.44 21.71
C GLU A 514 -21.88 16.13 22.86
N GLU A 515 -21.55 15.80 24.11
CA GLU A 515 -22.09 16.42 25.34
C GLU A 515 -20.98 16.85 26.31
#